data_AF-A0A7C2EXR4-F1
#
_entry.id   AF-A0A7C2EXR4-F1
#
_cell.length_a   1.000
_cell.length_b   1.000
_cell.length_c   1.000
_cell.angle_alpha   90.00
_cell.angle_beta   90.00
_cell.angle_gamma   90.00
#
_symmetry.space_group_name_H-M   'P 1'
#
loop_
_entity.id
_entity.type
_entity.pdbx_description
1 polymer ?
#
loop_
_entity_poly.entity_id
_entity_poly.type
_entity_poly.pdbx_seq_one_letter_code
_entity_poly.pdbx_strand_id
1 'polypeptide(L)' 'GLTGPRNQAGMNQEVMRQLFTKGATTIGDATNRAKAQVLDYNVRRTWILFGDPTTAIR' A
#
# COMPACT_ATOMS: atom_id res chain seq x y z
N GLY A 1 14.51 12.06 -6.61
CA GLY A 1 13.68 13.08 -5.94
C GLY A 1 13.07 12.46 -4.71
N LEU A 2 13.18 13.11 -3.56
CA LEU A 2 12.54 12.69 -2.31
C LEU A 2 11.02 12.75 -2.49
N THR A 3 10.34 11.63 -2.26
CA THR A 3 8.88 11.55 -2.32
C THR A 3 8.30 12.27 -1.11
N GLY A 4 7.38 13.21 -1.34
CA GLY A 4 6.84 14.05 -0.26
C GLY A 4 6.09 13.24 0.80
N PRO A 5 6.21 13.58 2.10
CA PRO A 5 5.63 12.79 3.19
C PRO A 5 4.11 12.65 3.11
N ARG A 6 3.40 13.62 2.50
CA ARG A 6 1.93 13.55 2.33
C ARG A 6 1.50 12.39 1.43
N ASN A 7 2.18 12.19 0.31
CA ASN A 7 1.82 11.14 -0.65
C ASN A 7 2.14 9.75 -0.10
N GLN A 8 3.22 9.62 0.69
CA GLN A 8 3.55 8.38 1.39
C GLN A 8 2.52 8.06 2.49
N ALA A 9 2.10 9.06 3.27
CA ALA A 9 1.10 8.89 4.33
C ALA A 9 -0.25 8.43 3.79
N GLY A 10 -0.71 8.98 2.66
CA GLY A 10 -1.95 8.54 2.01
C GLY A 10 -1.91 7.08 1.58
N MET A 11 -0.78 6.61 1.04
CA MET A 11 -0.62 5.21 0.67
C MET A 11 -0.59 4.28 1.88
N ASN A 12 0.03 4.68 2.99
CA ASN A 12 -0.04 3.92 4.25
C ASN A 12 -1.49 3.77 4.73
N GLN A 13 -2.25 4.87 4.76
CA GLN A 13 -3.64 4.87 5.19
C GLN A 13 -4.49 3.94 4.31
N GLU A 14 -4.27 3.95 3.00
CA GLU A 14 -5.02 3.12 2.07
C GLU A 14 -4.68 1.63 2.23
N VAL A 15 -3.41 1.27 2.45
CA VAL A 15 -3.04 -0.12 2.77
C VAL A 15 -3.71 -0.58 4.06
N MET A 16 -3.65 0.22 5.13
CA MET A 16 -4.29 -0.12 6.40
C MET A 16 -5.80 -0.26 6.25
N ARG A 17 -6.44 0.66 5.52
CA ARG A 17 -7.88 0.58 5.22
C ARG A 17 -8.21 -0.74 4.55
N GLN A 18 -7.44 -1.16 3.55
CA GLN A 18 -7.70 -2.40 2.82
C GLN A 18 -7.43 -3.66 3.61
N LEU A 19 -6.42 -3.67 4.47
CA LEU A 19 -6.09 -4.81 5.33
C LEU A 19 -7.16 -5.06 6.39
N PHE A 20 -7.78 -3.99 6.91
CA PHE A 20 -8.74 -4.08 8.02
C PHE A 20 -10.21 -3.86 7.61
N THR A 21 -10.48 -3.61 6.32
CA THR A 21 -11.86 -3.67 5.79
C THR A 21 -12.26 -5.14 5.66
N LYS A 22 -13.51 -5.49 6.05
CA LYS A 22 -14.04 -6.85 5.99
C LYS A 22 -13.75 -7.53 4.63
N GLY A 23 -12.98 -8.61 4.66
CA GLY A 23 -12.62 -9.43 3.52
C GLY A 23 -11.20 -9.96 3.67
N ALA A 24 -10.97 -11.24 3.39
CA ALA A 24 -9.61 -11.78 3.38
C ALA A 24 -8.87 -11.19 2.17
N THR A 25 -7.99 -10.21 2.40
CA THR A 25 -7.09 -9.69 1.36
C THR A 25 -5.65 -9.98 1.79
N THR A 26 -4.80 -10.34 0.83
CA THR A 26 -3.38 -10.51 1.11
C THR A 26 -2.70 -9.15 1.27
N ILE A 27 -1.58 -9.08 2.00
CA ILE A 27 -0.81 -7.84 2.14
C ILE A 27 -0.33 -7.34 0.76
N GLY A 28 -0.02 -8.25 -0.16
CA GLY A 28 0.32 -7.94 -1.54
C GLY A 28 -0.82 -7.27 -2.30
N ASP A 29 -2.05 -7.80 -2.19
CA ASP A 29 -3.23 -7.20 -2.83
C ASP A 29 -3.54 -5.81 -2.30
N ALA A 30 -3.50 -5.65 -0.96
CA ALA A 30 -3.70 -4.35 -0.32
C ALA A 30 -2.66 -3.32 -0.80
N THR A 31 -1.40 -3.74 -0.86
CA THR A 31 -0.29 -2.91 -1.37
C THR A 31 -0.48 -2.52 -2.83
N ASN A 32 -0.85 -3.46 -3.69
CA ASN A 32 -1.05 -3.21 -5.13
C ASN A 32 -2.20 -2.23 -5.38
N ARG A 33 -3.32 -2.40 -4.68
CA ARG A 33 -4.48 -1.51 -4.80
C ARG A 33 -4.17 -0.11 -4.26
N ALA A 34 -3.45 0.01 -3.14
CA ALA A 34 -3.02 1.30 -2.62
C ALA A 34 -2.09 2.04 -3.59
N LYS A 35 -1.13 1.33 -4.20
CA LYS A 35 -0.24 1.87 -5.24
C LYS A 35 -0.99 2.37 -6.47
N ALA A 36 -2.10 1.73 -6.83
CA ALA A 36 -2.93 2.13 -7.98
C ALA A 36 -3.61 3.49 -7.76
N GLN A 37 -3.87 3.90 -6.52
CA GLN A 37 -4.50 5.18 -6.19
C GLN A 37 -3.53 6.37 -6.13
N VAL A 38 -2.23 6.11 -6.14
CA VAL A 38 -1.20 7.17 -6.14
C VAL A 38 -0.81 7.54 -7.56
N LEU A 39 -0.99 8.82 -7.92
CA LEU A 39 -0.59 9.37 -9.23
C LEU A 39 0.92 9.66 -9.32
N ASP A 40 1.57 9.93 -8.19
CA ASP A 40 3.00 10.20 -8.13
C ASP A 40 3.82 8.93 -8.38
N TYR A 41 4.50 8.94 -9.52
CA TYR A 41 5.29 7.81 -9.99
C TYR A 41 6.47 7.46 -9.09
N ASN A 42 7.12 8.47 -8.51
CA ASN A 42 8.24 8.25 -7.61
C ASN A 42 7.76 7.57 -6.34
N VAL A 43 6.64 8.05 -5.78
CA VAL A 43 6.01 7.47 -4.58
C VAL A 43 5.65 6.00 -4.81
N ARG A 44 5.04 5.67 -5.95
CA ARG A 44 4.65 4.30 -6.31
C ARG A 44 5.84 3.34 -6.39
N ARG A 45 6.97 3.79 -6.94
CA ARG A 45 8.20 2.99 -7.10
C ARG A 45 8.99 2.83 -5.80
N THR A 46 8.97 3.81 -4.91
CA THR A 46 9.78 3.79 -3.69
C THR A 46 9.10 3.12 -2.50
N TRP A 47 7.81 2.79 -2.60
CA TRP A 47 7.07 2.14 -1.52
C TRP A 47 7.17 0.61 -1.65
N ILE A 48 8.00 -0.01 -0.81
CA ILE A 48 8.37 -1.42 -0.91
C ILE A 48 7.67 -2.21 0.20
N LEU A 49 6.98 -3.28 -0.19
CA LEU A 49 6.48 -4.27 0.76
C LEU A 49 7.64 -5.19 1.17
N PHE A 50 7.90 -5.30 2.46
CA PHE A 50 8.82 -6.27 3.04
C PHE A 50 8.03 -7.41 3.70
N GLY A 51 8.30 -8.66 3.30
CA GLY A 51 7.60 -9.85 3.79
C GLY A 51 6.99 -10.69 2.68
N ASP A 52 6.18 -11.68 3.06
CA ASP A 52 5.47 -12.53 2.10
C ASP A 52 4.18 -11.83 1.61
N PRO A 53 4.08 -11.49 0.31
CA PRO A 53 2.92 -10.81 -0.25
C PRO A 53 1.64 -11.64 -0.17
N THR A 54 1.72 -12.96 0.01
CA THR A 54 0.57 -13.86 0.10
C THR A 54 0.01 -13.98 1.51
N THR A 55 0.65 -13.34 2.50
CA THR A 55 0.16 -13.29 3.88
C THR A 55 -1.23 -12.65 3.91
N ALA A 56 -2.22 -13.40 4.39
CA ALA A 56 -3.55 -12.87 4.66
C ALA A 56 -3.64 -12.45 6.13
N ILE A 57 -4.04 -11.20 6.38
CA ILE A 57 -4.33 -10.72 7.74
C ILE A 57 -5.81 -11.02 8.02
N ARG A 58 -6.08 -11.66 9.16
CA ARG A 58 -7.43 -11.99 9.65
C ARG A 58 -7.69 -11.28 10.97
#